data_AF-A0A7Z9MQM5-F1
#
_entry.id   AF-A0A7Z9MQM5-F1
#
_cell.length_a   1.000
_cell.length_b   1.000
_cell.length_c   1.000
_cell.angle_alpha   90.00
_cell.angle_beta   90.00
_cell.angle_gamma   90.00
#
_symmetry.space_group_name_H-M   'P 1'
#
loop_
_entity.id
_entity.type
_entity.pdbx_description
1 polymer ?
#
loop_
_entity_poly.entity_id
_entity_poly.type
_entity_poly.pdbx_seq_one_letter_code
_entity_poly.pdbx_strand_id
1 'polypeptide(L)'
;MELIHPIFKWLHIIAGITWIGLLYFFNFINGHVAATMDGDTKKKVIPELMPRTLYWFRWGAAWTWVTGVVLLYVIYWAGSLSMGESGGNLMFAAGTEVTKWAHIMLLVVFVAVFAYDYLYKSGLAKNVRVVTIISFVLVGVVVYCMKFCAGFDYRAFNIHLGTMFGTMMAFNVWFRIWPAQQQIITAIKNGEAPDANLAALAGLRSKHNTYMSVPLIWTMINEHTTHFAGGNLWITESTNWLFLMIMVALGWHIVFQLYKKAAKIEGF
;
A
#
# COMPACT_ATOMS: atom_id res chain seq x y z
N MET A 1 24.36 -6.71 13.62
CA MET A 1 23.18 -6.86 12.75
C MET A 1 22.06 -7.68 13.42
N GLU A 2 22.35 -8.60 14.33
CA GLU A 2 21.33 -9.52 14.88
C GLU A 2 20.17 -8.85 15.63
N LEU A 3 20.40 -7.76 16.38
CA LEU A 3 19.33 -7.01 17.07
C LEU A 3 18.54 -6.06 16.16
N ILE A 4 19.07 -5.71 14.97
CA ILE A 4 18.43 -4.74 14.08
C ILE A 4 17.15 -5.34 13.48
N HIS A 5 17.17 -6.62 13.08
CA HIS A 5 16.00 -7.29 12.52
C HIS A 5 14.77 -7.32 13.46
N PRO A 6 14.85 -7.87 14.69
CA PRO A 6 13.67 -7.98 15.55
C PRO A 6 13.15 -6.61 15.98
N ILE A 7 14.02 -5.66 16.28
CA ILE A 7 13.62 -4.30 16.70
C ILE A 7 12.90 -3.58 15.57
N PHE A 8 13.47 -3.54 14.36
CA PHE A 8 12.82 -2.85 13.24
C PHE A 8 11.55 -3.57 12.78
N LYS A 9 11.47 -4.90 12.86
CA LYS A 9 10.22 -5.65 12.62
C LYS A 9 9.14 -5.25 13.63
N TRP A 10 9.49 -5.20 14.92
CA TRP A 10 8.55 -4.80 15.96
C TRP A 10 8.05 -3.37 15.76
N LEU A 11 8.95 -2.41 15.50
CA LEU A 11 8.59 -1.03 15.20
C LEU A 11 7.71 -0.92 13.93
N HIS A 12 8.06 -1.66 12.88
CA HIS A 12 7.30 -1.69 11.63
C HIS A 12 5.87 -2.21 11.84
N ILE A 13 5.70 -3.27 12.63
CA ILE A 13 4.39 -3.84 12.95
C ILE A 13 3.55 -2.84 13.75
N ILE A 14 4.11 -2.22 14.80
CA ILE A 14 3.38 -1.23 15.60
C ILE A 14 2.93 -0.06 14.71
N ALA A 15 3.85 0.52 13.94
CA ALA A 15 3.54 1.63 13.04
C ALA A 15 2.50 1.23 11.98
N GLY A 16 2.62 0.01 11.43
CA GLY A 16 1.70 -0.54 10.45
C GLY A 16 0.29 -0.73 11.00
N ILE A 17 0.15 -1.25 12.23
CA ILE A 17 -1.15 -1.38 12.91
C ILE A 17 -1.78 -0.01 13.13
N THR A 18 -1.02 0.97 13.63
CA THR A 18 -1.51 2.35 13.79
C THR A 18 -1.97 2.92 12.45
N TRP A 19 -1.17 2.76 11.40
CA TRP A 19 -1.47 3.33 10.09
C TRP A 19 -2.70 2.69 9.44
N ILE A 20 -2.70 1.36 9.29
CA ILE A 20 -3.77 0.63 8.61
C ILE A 20 -5.05 0.59 9.45
N GLY A 21 -4.93 0.53 10.77
CA GLY A 21 -6.09 0.63 11.67
C GLY A 21 -6.82 1.97 11.49
N LEU A 22 -6.08 3.08 11.47
CA LEU A 22 -6.66 4.41 11.23
C LEU A 22 -7.16 4.58 9.79
N LEU A 23 -6.51 3.96 8.80
CA LEU A 23 -7.00 3.92 7.42
C LEU A 23 -8.40 3.30 7.35
N TYR A 24 -8.60 2.16 8.01
CA TYR A 24 -9.91 1.48 8.06
C TYR A 24 -10.92 2.26 8.88
N PHE A 25 -10.52 2.87 9.99
CA PHE A 25 -11.37 3.81 10.73
C PHE A 25 -11.88 4.93 9.82
N PHE A 26 -11.02 5.59 9.04
CA PHE A 26 -11.46 6.68 8.17
C PHE A 26 -12.46 6.23 7.11
N ASN A 27 -12.22 5.06 6.51
CA ASN A 27 -12.94 4.60 5.33
C ASN A 27 -14.20 3.81 5.62
N PHE A 28 -14.22 3.01 6.70
CA PHE A 28 -15.34 2.13 7.04
C PHE A 28 -16.20 2.68 8.18
N ILE A 29 -15.73 3.70 8.91
CA ILE A 29 -16.42 4.19 10.10
C ILE A 29 -16.63 5.70 10.00
N ASN A 30 -15.56 6.49 10.07
CA ASN A 30 -15.62 7.94 10.23
C ASN A 30 -16.43 8.64 9.14
N GLY A 31 -16.25 8.26 7.87
CA GLY A 31 -17.01 8.86 6.77
C GLY A 31 -18.52 8.64 6.88
N HIS A 32 -18.96 7.47 7.36
CA HIS A 32 -20.37 7.15 7.55
C HIS A 32 -20.94 7.86 8.79
N VAL A 33 -20.19 7.91 9.90
CA VAL A 33 -20.60 8.66 11.09
C VAL A 33 -20.66 10.17 10.81
N ALA A 34 -19.70 10.72 10.06
CA ALA A 34 -19.73 12.13 9.67
C ALA A 34 -20.95 12.47 8.78
N ALA A 35 -21.46 11.50 8.01
CA ALA A 35 -22.64 11.72 7.17
C ALA A 35 -23.94 11.87 7.98
N THR A 36 -24.01 11.34 9.20
CA THR A 36 -25.19 11.46 10.08
C THR A 36 -25.21 12.75 10.90
N MET A 37 -24.09 13.48 10.97
CA MET A 37 -23.98 14.72 11.73
C MET A 37 -24.56 15.93 10.98
N ASP A 38 -25.32 16.76 11.69
CA ASP A 38 -25.70 18.09 11.24
C ASP A 38 -24.48 19.05 11.17
N GLY A 39 -24.69 20.25 10.62
CA GLY A 39 -23.62 21.23 10.41
C GLY A 39 -22.96 21.72 11.71
N ASP A 40 -23.72 21.93 12.77
CA ASP A 40 -23.19 22.45 14.03
C ASP A 40 -22.42 21.37 14.79
N THR A 41 -22.90 20.13 14.75
CA THR A 41 -22.15 18.98 15.29
C THR A 41 -20.83 18.79 14.55
N LYS A 42 -20.81 18.90 13.20
CA LYS A 42 -19.57 18.82 12.40
C LYS A 42 -18.54 19.87 12.81
N LYS A 43 -18.97 21.13 13.03
CA LYS A 43 -18.09 22.23 13.45
C LYS A 43 -17.46 21.98 14.82
N LYS A 44 -18.13 21.26 15.71
CA LYS A 44 -17.59 20.89 17.04
C LYS A 44 -16.68 19.67 16.99
N VAL A 45 -17.06 18.64 16.23
CA VAL A 45 -16.38 17.33 16.25
C VAL A 45 -15.19 17.27 15.30
N ILE A 46 -15.34 17.73 14.05
CA ILE A 46 -14.33 17.53 12.99
C ILE A 46 -13.01 18.25 13.31
N PRO A 47 -12.98 19.53 13.74
CA PRO A 47 -11.74 20.23 14.06
C PRO A 47 -10.96 19.61 15.23
N GLU A 48 -11.64 18.86 16.10
CA GLU A 48 -11.02 18.19 17.24
C GLU A 48 -10.59 16.75 16.89
N LEU A 49 -11.46 15.97 16.24
CA LEU A 49 -11.18 14.57 15.92
C LEU A 49 -10.15 14.45 14.79
N MET A 50 -10.34 15.17 13.68
CA MET A 50 -9.56 14.93 12.46
C MET A 50 -8.07 15.23 12.61
N PRO A 51 -7.62 16.38 13.16
CA PRO A 51 -6.19 16.64 13.31
C PRO A 51 -5.47 15.61 14.19
N ARG A 52 -6.12 15.15 15.27
CA ARG A 52 -5.56 14.15 16.20
C ARG A 52 -5.39 12.81 15.50
N THR A 53 -6.43 12.33 14.82
CA THR A 53 -6.37 11.06 14.08
C THR A 53 -5.40 11.15 12.90
N LEU A 54 -5.39 12.26 12.17
CA LEU A 54 -4.47 12.47 11.03
C LEU A 54 -3.00 12.57 11.46
N TYR A 55 -2.72 13.08 12.65
CA TYR A 55 -1.36 13.08 13.21
C TYR A 55 -0.82 11.65 13.34
N TRP A 56 -1.56 10.78 14.00
CA TRP A 56 -1.15 9.37 14.15
C TRP A 56 -1.13 8.63 12.82
N PHE A 57 -2.07 8.92 11.94
CA PHE A 57 -2.12 8.31 10.61
C PHE A 57 -0.90 8.66 9.74
N ARG A 58 -0.51 9.93 9.67
CA ARG A 58 0.63 10.37 8.83
C ARG A 58 1.97 9.90 9.37
N TRP A 59 2.14 9.94 10.69
CA TRP A 59 3.37 9.46 11.32
C TRP A 59 3.44 7.93 11.35
N GLY A 60 2.31 7.25 11.52
CA GLY A 60 2.22 5.80 11.30
C GLY A 60 2.66 5.42 9.89
N ALA A 61 2.20 6.15 8.87
CA ALA A 61 2.64 5.96 7.49
C ALA A 61 4.15 6.18 7.30
N ALA A 62 4.68 7.28 7.84
CA ALA A 62 6.10 7.60 7.73
C ALA A 62 6.98 6.55 8.42
N TRP A 63 6.66 6.17 9.66
CA TRP A 63 7.42 5.18 10.41
C TRP A 63 7.34 3.80 9.79
N THR A 64 6.16 3.39 9.29
CA THR A 64 6.02 2.11 8.56
C THR A 64 6.90 2.12 7.32
N TRP A 65 6.90 3.21 6.54
CA TRP A 65 7.72 3.30 5.34
C TRP A 65 9.23 3.28 5.66
N VAL A 66 9.70 4.11 6.59
CA VAL A 66 11.11 4.17 6.99
C VAL A 66 11.61 2.82 7.50
N THR A 67 10.88 2.23 8.45
CA THR A 67 11.25 0.92 9.00
C THR A 67 11.17 -0.18 7.95
N GLY A 68 10.21 -0.10 7.03
CA GLY A 68 10.06 -1.03 5.90
C GLY A 68 11.24 -0.98 4.93
N VAL A 69 11.75 0.22 4.59
CA VAL A 69 12.94 0.38 3.75
C VAL A 69 14.18 -0.22 4.42
N VAL A 70 14.35 0.01 5.73
CA VAL A 70 15.44 -0.61 6.50
C VAL A 70 15.31 -2.13 6.47
N LEU A 71 14.12 -2.68 6.71
CA LEU A 71 13.89 -4.13 6.67
C LEU A 71 14.11 -4.73 5.28
N LEU A 72 13.68 -4.03 4.22
CA LEU A 72 13.93 -4.44 2.85
C LEU A 72 15.43 -4.53 2.57
N TYR A 73 16.20 -3.53 3.02
CA TYR A 73 17.64 -3.57 2.86
C TYR A 73 18.26 -4.72 3.66
N VAL A 74 18.04 -4.78 4.97
CA VAL A 74 18.75 -5.72 5.86
C VAL A 74 18.34 -7.18 5.60
N ILE A 75 17.07 -7.46 5.29
CA ILE A 75 16.58 -8.84 5.06
C ILE A 75 16.87 -9.34 3.64
N TYR A 76 16.67 -8.48 2.65
CA TYR A 76 16.69 -8.92 1.25
C TYR A 76 17.97 -8.48 0.53
N TRP A 77 18.37 -7.22 0.65
CA TRP A 77 19.45 -6.67 -0.17
C TRP A 77 20.85 -6.71 0.47
N ALA A 78 20.97 -6.90 1.78
CA ALA A 78 22.25 -7.02 2.46
C ALA A 78 23.01 -8.26 1.93
N GLY A 79 24.13 -8.02 1.25
CA GLY A 79 24.90 -9.08 0.58
C GLY A 79 24.39 -9.46 -0.83
N SER A 80 23.31 -8.84 -1.30
CA SER A 80 22.66 -9.14 -2.61
C SER A 80 22.77 -7.99 -3.61
N LEU A 81 23.50 -6.92 -3.26
CA LEU A 81 23.67 -5.71 -4.11
C LEU A 81 24.75 -5.86 -5.18
N SER A 82 25.72 -6.77 -5.01
CA SER A 82 26.76 -6.97 -6.00
C SER A 82 26.21 -7.63 -7.25
N MET A 83 26.60 -7.11 -8.43
CA MET A 83 26.34 -7.80 -9.70
C MET A 83 27.21 -9.05 -9.83
N GLY A 84 26.70 -10.05 -10.54
CA GLY A 84 27.37 -11.36 -10.73
C GLY A 84 26.51 -12.52 -10.25
N GLU A 85 27.09 -13.71 -10.19
CA GLU A 85 26.38 -14.91 -9.76
C GLU A 85 26.05 -14.87 -8.26
N SER A 86 24.78 -15.10 -7.92
CA SER A 86 24.30 -15.14 -6.54
C SER A 86 24.68 -16.45 -5.86
N GLY A 87 25.23 -16.37 -4.64
CA GLY A 87 25.40 -17.53 -3.76
C GLY A 87 24.08 -18.07 -3.16
N GLY A 88 22.94 -17.44 -3.45
CA GLY A 88 21.63 -17.78 -2.91
C GLY A 88 21.30 -17.01 -1.61
N ASN A 89 20.12 -16.39 -1.56
CA ASN A 89 19.63 -15.65 -0.41
C ASN A 89 18.10 -15.42 -0.52
N LEU A 90 17.55 -14.44 0.20
CA LEU A 90 16.11 -14.12 0.16
C LEU A 90 15.69 -13.32 -1.09
N MET A 91 16.64 -12.80 -1.87
CA MET A 91 16.42 -12.10 -3.14
C MET A 91 16.44 -13.04 -4.34
N PHE A 92 17.44 -13.91 -4.40
CA PHE A 92 17.78 -14.70 -5.58
C PHE A 92 18.11 -16.13 -5.18
N ALA A 93 17.70 -17.09 -6.00
CA ALA A 93 18.16 -18.47 -5.91
C ALA A 93 19.68 -18.54 -6.16
N ALA A 94 20.34 -19.57 -5.61
CA ALA A 94 21.74 -19.84 -5.89
C ALA A 94 21.99 -20.05 -7.39
N GLY A 95 23.07 -19.50 -7.92
CA GLY A 95 23.40 -19.54 -9.35
C GLY A 95 22.63 -18.54 -10.22
N THR A 96 21.73 -17.74 -9.64
CA THR A 96 21.02 -16.69 -10.39
C THR A 96 21.94 -15.50 -10.61
N GLU A 97 22.05 -15.01 -11.85
CA GLU A 97 22.84 -13.83 -12.17
C GLU A 97 22.11 -12.55 -11.71
N VAL A 98 22.73 -11.80 -10.80
CA VAL A 98 22.25 -10.48 -10.36
C VAL A 98 22.63 -9.45 -11.41
N THR A 99 21.67 -9.12 -12.25
CA THR A 99 21.87 -8.18 -13.37
C THR A 99 21.45 -6.74 -13.03
N LYS A 100 21.71 -5.82 -13.96
CA LYS A 100 21.17 -4.45 -13.91
C LYS A 100 19.64 -4.41 -13.79
N TRP A 101 18.92 -5.42 -14.28
CA TRP A 101 17.46 -5.46 -14.19
C TRP A 101 16.95 -5.57 -12.76
N ALA A 102 17.68 -6.27 -11.88
CA ALA A 102 17.36 -6.33 -10.46
C ALA A 102 17.35 -4.94 -9.82
N HIS A 103 18.35 -4.12 -10.14
CA HIS A 103 18.49 -2.76 -9.65
C HIS A 103 17.45 -1.81 -10.26
N ILE A 104 17.13 -1.98 -11.55
CA ILE A 104 16.03 -1.23 -12.20
C ILE A 104 14.70 -1.54 -11.53
N MET A 105 14.40 -2.82 -11.25
CA MET A 105 13.17 -3.20 -10.55
C MET A 105 13.12 -2.69 -9.11
N LEU A 106 14.25 -2.67 -8.41
CA LEU A 106 14.34 -2.02 -7.10
C LEU A 106 13.99 -0.52 -7.19
N LEU A 107 14.49 0.18 -8.21
CA LEU A 107 14.13 1.58 -8.43
C LEU A 107 12.64 1.74 -8.75
N VAL A 108 12.09 0.89 -9.63
CA VAL A 108 10.67 0.90 -10.03
C VAL A 108 9.74 0.84 -8.81
N VAL A 109 10.05 0.01 -7.81
CA VAL A 109 9.29 -0.08 -6.56
C VAL A 109 9.07 1.28 -5.89
N PHE A 110 10.08 2.16 -5.93
CA PHE A 110 10.00 3.48 -5.30
C PHE A 110 9.44 4.56 -6.22
N VAL A 111 9.72 4.50 -7.53
CA VAL A 111 9.31 5.56 -8.48
C VAL A 111 7.94 5.31 -9.13
N ALA A 112 7.40 4.09 -9.07
CA ALA A 112 6.10 3.74 -9.65
C ALA A 112 4.95 4.61 -9.11
N VAL A 113 5.14 5.22 -7.94
CA VAL A 113 4.20 6.19 -7.37
C VAL A 113 3.92 7.39 -8.28
N PHE A 114 4.89 7.87 -9.05
CA PHE A 114 4.68 8.99 -9.96
C PHE A 114 3.84 8.60 -11.17
N ALA A 115 4.09 7.41 -11.72
CA ALA A 115 3.28 6.84 -12.80
C ALA A 115 1.84 6.60 -12.33
N TYR A 116 1.67 6.04 -11.13
CA TYR A 116 0.37 5.88 -10.46
C TYR A 116 -0.35 7.22 -10.26
N ASP A 117 0.33 8.23 -9.71
CA ASP A 117 -0.29 9.53 -9.45
C ASP A 117 -0.72 10.23 -10.74
N TYR A 118 0.11 10.13 -11.79
CA TYR A 118 -0.20 10.61 -13.13
C TYR A 118 -1.40 9.89 -13.75
N LEU A 119 -1.43 8.55 -13.71
CA LEU A 119 -2.55 7.75 -14.24
C LEU A 119 -3.89 8.19 -13.64
N TYR A 120 -3.93 8.38 -12.32
CA TYR A 120 -5.16 8.77 -11.61
C TYR A 120 -5.50 10.27 -11.69
N LYS A 121 -4.63 11.08 -12.29
CA LYS A 121 -4.94 12.47 -12.70
C LYS A 121 -5.37 12.58 -14.16
N SER A 122 -5.09 11.57 -14.97
CA SER A 122 -5.46 11.55 -16.38
C SER A 122 -6.97 11.39 -16.58
N GLY A 123 -7.45 11.70 -17.79
CA GLY A 123 -8.86 11.50 -18.15
C GLY A 123 -9.34 10.05 -18.06
N LEU A 124 -8.43 9.07 -18.06
CA LEU A 124 -8.76 7.64 -17.91
C LEU A 124 -9.40 7.33 -16.56
N ALA A 125 -9.06 8.09 -15.52
CA ALA A 125 -9.60 7.92 -14.17
C ALA A 125 -11.11 8.17 -14.08
N LYS A 126 -11.72 8.81 -15.09
CA LYS A 126 -13.18 9.00 -15.17
C LYS A 126 -13.93 7.68 -15.34
N ASN A 127 -13.30 6.66 -15.96
CA ASN A 127 -13.89 5.33 -16.08
C ASN A 127 -13.21 4.39 -15.08
N VAL A 128 -13.86 4.20 -13.93
CA VAL A 128 -13.35 3.38 -12.83
C VAL A 128 -13.03 1.95 -13.27
N ARG A 129 -13.85 1.34 -14.15
CA ARG A 129 -13.60 -0.03 -14.63
C ARG A 129 -12.32 -0.09 -15.47
N VAL A 130 -12.17 0.82 -16.42
CA VAL A 130 -11.00 0.86 -17.31
C VAL A 130 -9.72 1.11 -16.51
N VAL A 131 -9.68 2.14 -15.64
CA VAL A 131 -8.47 2.44 -14.86
C VAL A 131 -8.12 1.31 -13.88
N THR A 132 -9.11 0.58 -13.36
CA THR A 132 -8.87 -0.59 -12.49
C THR A 132 -8.23 -1.74 -13.28
N ILE A 133 -8.73 -2.03 -14.48
CA ILE A 133 -8.15 -3.07 -15.36
C ILE A 133 -6.71 -2.69 -15.73
N ILE A 134 -6.49 -1.44 -16.15
CA ILE A 134 -5.14 -0.94 -16.48
C ILE A 134 -4.22 -1.07 -15.27
N SER A 135 -4.67 -0.67 -14.08
CA SER A 135 -3.86 -0.78 -12.85
C SER A 135 -3.52 -2.23 -12.52
N PHE A 136 -4.47 -3.16 -12.67
CA PHE A 136 -4.21 -4.59 -12.45
C PHE A 136 -3.18 -5.15 -13.42
N VAL A 137 -3.30 -4.81 -14.70
CA VAL A 137 -2.34 -5.22 -15.74
C VAL A 137 -0.96 -4.63 -15.46
N LEU A 138 -0.86 -3.35 -15.09
CA LEU A 138 0.43 -2.72 -14.76
C LEU A 138 1.09 -3.39 -13.55
N VAL A 139 0.33 -3.73 -12.50
CA VAL A 139 0.86 -4.50 -11.36
C VAL A 139 1.35 -5.87 -11.83
N GLY A 140 0.60 -6.56 -12.69
CA GLY A 140 1.00 -7.84 -13.27
C GLY A 140 2.29 -7.76 -14.09
N VAL A 141 2.44 -6.72 -14.92
CA VAL A 141 3.66 -6.46 -15.68
C VAL A 141 4.86 -6.24 -14.76
N VAL A 142 4.70 -5.44 -13.70
CA VAL A 142 5.79 -5.20 -12.74
C VAL A 142 6.20 -6.49 -12.04
N VAL A 143 5.24 -7.28 -11.54
CA VAL A 143 5.52 -8.56 -10.89
C VAL A 143 6.16 -9.56 -11.85
N TYR A 144 5.68 -9.62 -13.10
CA TYR A 144 6.28 -10.43 -14.16
C TYR A 144 7.73 -10.03 -14.42
N CYS A 145 8.01 -8.73 -14.55
CA CYS A 145 9.38 -8.23 -14.73
C CYS A 145 10.27 -8.52 -13.52
N MET A 146 9.75 -8.46 -12.30
CA MET A 146 10.50 -8.87 -11.10
C MET A 146 10.94 -10.34 -11.20
N LYS A 147 10.03 -11.25 -11.53
CA LYS A 147 10.36 -12.68 -11.64
C LYS A 147 11.27 -13.00 -12.83
N PHE A 148 10.90 -12.55 -14.04
CA PHE A 148 11.53 -13.03 -15.28
C PHE A 148 12.62 -12.12 -15.83
N CYS A 149 12.59 -10.81 -15.56
CA CYS A 149 13.65 -9.90 -16.01
C CYS A 149 14.70 -9.68 -14.93
N ALA A 150 14.29 -9.55 -13.67
CA ALA A 150 15.18 -9.31 -12.53
C ALA A 150 15.61 -10.58 -11.79
N GLY A 151 14.96 -11.73 -12.02
CA GLY A 151 15.33 -12.99 -11.38
C GLY A 151 14.93 -13.09 -9.90
N PHE A 152 13.96 -12.29 -9.45
CA PHE A 152 13.52 -12.31 -8.05
C PHE A 152 12.86 -13.65 -7.70
N ASP A 153 13.26 -14.22 -6.58
CA ASP A 153 12.61 -15.38 -6.01
C ASP A 153 11.21 -15.07 -5.48
N TYR A 154 10.45 -16.11 -5.16
CA TYR A 154 9.07 -16.00 -4.68
C TYR A 154 8.90 -14.94 -3.59
N ARG A 155 9.75 -15.01 -2.56
CA ARG A 155 9.69 -14.09 -1.44
C ARG A 155 10.08 -12.68 -1.85
N ALA A 156 11.07 -12.54 -2.72
CA ALA A 156 11.57 -11.27 -3.19
C ALA A 156 10.49 -10.49 -3.96
N PHE A 157 9.87 -11.06 -4.99
CA PHE A 157 8.86 -10.31 -5.74
C PHE A 157 7.61 -10.00 -4.90
N ASN A 158 7.24 -10.87 -3.94
CA ASN A 158 6.14 -10.60 -3.00
C ASN A 158 6.44 -9.35 -2.16
N ILE A 159 7.57 -9.30 -1.46
CA ILE A 159 7.88 -8.16 -0.57
C ILE A 159 8.11 -6.86 -1.36
N HIS A 160 8.62 -6.95 -2.60
CA HIS A 160 8.82 -5.78 -3.46
C HIS A 160 7.49 -5.22 -3.96
N LEU A 161 6.50 -6.07 -4.27
CA LEU A 161 5.14 -5.61 -4.53
C LEU A 161 4.55 -4.90 -3.30
N GLY A 162 4.73 -5.48 -2.11
CA GLY A 162 4.31 -4.87 -0.84
C GLY A 162 4.95 -3.51 -0.60
N THR A 163 6.26 -3.40 -0.85
CA THR A 163 7.01 -2.15 -0.74
C THR A 163 6.50 -1.10 -1.73
N MET A 164 6.16 -1.51 -2.96
CA MET A 164 5.64 -0.60 -3.99
C MET A 164 4.29 -0.02 -3.56
N PHE A 165 3.36 -0.88 -3.12
CA PHE A 165 2.08 -0.43 -2.55
C PHE A 165 2.28 0.45 -1.32
N GLY A 166 3.16 0.07 -0.39
CA GLY A 166 3.46 0.85 0.81
C GLY A 166 4.02 2.24 0.48
N THR A 167 4.88 2.33 -0.53
CA THR A 167 5.44 3.60 -1.01
C THR A 167 4.36 4.48 -1.66
N MET A 168 3.52 3.91 -2.54
CA MET A 168 2.39 4.63 -3.13
C MET A 168 1.42 5.14 -2.05
N MET A 169 1.15 4.29 -1.05
CA MET A 169 0.26 4.63 0.05
C MET A 169 0.83 5.73 0.93
N ALA A 170 2.11 5.66 1.32
CA ALA A 170 2.76 6.68 2.13
C ALA A 170 2.81 8.03 1.39
N PHE A 171 3.08 8.01 0.09
CA PHE A 171 3.01 9.20 -0.75
C PHE A 171 1.60 9.83 -0.77
N ASN A 172 0.56 9.00 -0.95
CA ASN A 172 -0.81 9.50 -0.90
C ASN A 172 -1.11 10.21 0.42
N VAL A 173 -0.64 9.68 1.55
CA VAL A 173 -0.84 10.30 2.86
C VAL A 173 -0.19 11.68 2.93
N TRP A 174 1.09 11.78 2.61
CA TRP A 174 1.87 13.00 2.83
C TRP A 174 1.67 14.07 1.76
N PHE A 175 1.43 13.68 0.50
CA PHE A 175 1.42 14.62 -0.63
C PHE A 175 0.03 14.88 -1.22
N ARG A 176 -0.97 14.06 -0.89
CA ARG A 176 -2.34 14.24 -1.40
C ARG A 176 -3.36 14.45 -0.29
N ILE A 177 -3.39 13.54 0.69
CA ILE A 177 -4.40 13.53 1.74
C ILE A 177 -4.13 14.65 2.75
N TRP A 178 -2.92 14.71 3.33
CA TRP A 178 -2.61 15.66 4.39
C TRP A 178 -2.77 17.14 3.95
N PRO A 179 -2.21 17.61 2.82
CA PRO A 179 -2.39 18.99 2.40
C PRO A 179 -3.85 19.35 2.12
N ALA A 180 -4.63 18.43 1.55
CA ALA A 180 -6.07 18.64 1.32
C ALA A 180 -6.84 18.71 2.64
N GLN A 181 -6.54 17.83 3.59
CA GLN A 181 -7.18 17.81 4.91
C GLN A 181 -6.89 19.07 5.72
N GLN A 182 -5.68 19.63 5.65
CA GLN A 182 -5.38 20.91 6.31
C GLN A 182 -6.33 22.03 5.86
N GLN A 183 -6.58 22.13 4.55
CA GLN A 183 -7.50 23.14 4.00
C GLN A 183 -8.96 22.84 4.36
N ILE A 184 -9.40 21.58 4.23
CA ILE A 184 -10.76 21.15 4.59
C ILE A 184 -11.05 21.46 6.06
N ILE A 185 -10.16 21.07 6.98
CA ILE A 185 -10.35 21.27 8.41
C ILE A 185 -10.36 22.76 8.76
N THR A 186 -9.52 23.56 8.11
CA THR A 186 -9.48 25.01 8.31
C THR A 186 -10.79 25.67 7.89
N ALA A 187 -11.33 25.30 6.72
CA ALA A 187 -12.63 25.80 6.26
C ALA A 187 -13.76 25.46 7.24
N ILE A 188 -13.84 24.19 7.69
CA ILE A 188 -14.85 23.75 8.66
C ILE A 188 -14.73 24.51 9.98
N LYS A 189 -13.50 24.72 10.47
CA LYS A 189 -13.23 25.48 11.69
C LYS A 189 -13.71 26.94 11.58
N ASN A 190 -13.55 27.55 10.40
CA ASN A 190 -13.99 28.92 10.13
C ASN A 190 -15.51 29.02 9.85
N GLY A 191 -16.22 27.90 9.79
CA GLY A 191 -17.64 27.84 9.45
C GLY A 191 -17.93 27.97 7.95
N GLU A 192 -16.91 27.83 7.12
CA GLU A 192 -17.00 27.86 5.65
C GLU A 192 -17.30 26.47 5.08
N ALA A 193 -17.87 26.43 3.87
CA ALA A 193 -18.06 25.17 3.14
C ALA A 193 -16.70 24.68 2.58
N PRO A 194 -16.29 23.41 2.84
CA PRO A 194 -15.05 22.87 2.28
C PRO A 194 -15.08 22.77 0.77
N ASP A 195 -13.93 22.94 0.11
CA ASP A 195 -13.79 22.69 -1.32
C ASP A 195 -14.10 21.20 -1.63
N ALA A 196 -15.16 20.98 -2.40
CA ALA A 196 -15.62 19.66 -2.80
C ALA A 196 -14.56 18.87 -3.60
N ASN A 197 -13.71 19.55 -4.38
CA ASN A 197 -12.64 18.91 -5.13
C ASN A 197 -11.54 18.38 -4.20
N LEU A 198 -11.21 19.11 -3.13
CA LEU A 198 -10.24 18.66 -2.14
C LEU A 198 -10.79 17.48 -1.33
N ALA A 199 -12.06 17.53 -0.93
CA ALA A 199 -12.72 16.43 -0.24
C ALA A 199 -12.77 15.17 -1.12
N ALA A 200 -13.13 15.31 -2.40
CA ALA A 200 -13.12 14.22 -3.37
C ALA A 200 -11.71 13.64 -3.58
N LEU A 201 -10.69 14.48 -3.71
CA LEU A 201 -9.29 14.06 -3.86
C LEU A 201 -8.82 13.26 -2.63
N ALA A 202 -9.00 13.81 -1.43
CA ALA A 202 -8.57 13.17 -0.19
C ALA A 202 -9.30 11.84 0.03
N GLY A 203 -10.61 11.80 -0.21
CA GLY A 203 -11.42 10.59 -0.12
C GLY A 203 -11.00 9.53 -1.14
N LEU A 204 -10.74 9.91 -2.39
CA LEU A 204 -10.28 9.00 -3.44
C LEU A 204 -8.93 8.38 -3.11
N ARG A 205 -7.95 9.18 -2.68
CA ARG A 205 -6.61 8.68 -2.33
C ARG A 205 -6.62 7.82 -1.08
N SER A 206 -7.47 8.16 -0.11
CA SER A 206 -7.72 7.30 1.06
C SER A 206 -8.30 5.94 0.64
N LYS A 207 -9.27 5.94 -0.29
CA LYS A 207 -9.85 4.71 -0.85
C LYS A 207 -8.81 3.87 -1.59
N HIS A 208 -7.96 4.47 -2.41
CA HIS A 208 -6.86 3.75 -3.07
C HIS A 208 -5.96 3.06 -2.05
N ASN A 209 -5.62 3.74 -0.94
CA ASN A 209 -4.84 3.13 0.14
C ASN A 209 -5.54 1.91 0.72
N THR A 210 -6.86 1.96 0.96
CA THR A 210 -7.62 0.81 1.45
C THR A 210 -7.61 -0.38 0.49
N TYR A 211 -7.71 -0.12 -0.82
CA TYR A 211 -7.64 -1.19 -1.82
C TYR A 211 -6.24 -1.81 -1.93
N MET A 212 -5.18 -1.02 -1.73
CA MET A 212 -3.80 -1.51 -1.71
C MET A 212 -3.45 -2.22 -0.39
N SER A 213 -4.06 -1.86 0.74
CA SER A 213 -3.65 -2.36 2.05
C SER A 213 -3.88 -3.86 2.23
N VAL A 214 -4.99 -4.42 1.75
CA VAL A 214 -5.29 -5.85 1.91
C VAL A 214 -4.29 -6.75 1.18
N PRO A 215 -4.00 -6.56 -0.11
CA PRO A 215 -2.96 -7.34 -0.77
C PRO A 215 -1.55 -7.00 -0.27
N LEU A 216 -1.30 -5.76 0.19
CA LEU A 216 -0.04 -5.44 0.87
C LEU A 216 0.15 -6.31 2.12
N ILE A 217 -0.87 -6.49 2.96
CA ILE A 217 -0.77 -7.35 4.17
C ILE A 217 -0.39 -8.79 3.79
N TRP A 218 -0.93 -9.33 2.69
CA TRP A 218 -0.52 -10.64 2.18
C TRP A 218 0.99 -10.71 1.93
N THR A 219 1.55 -9.69 1.28
CA THR A 219 3.00 -9.63 1.01
C THR A 219 3.85 -9.44 2.28
N MET A 220 3.26 -9.00 3.40
CA MET A 220 3.97 -8.84 4.67
C MET A 220 4.10 -10.16 5.43
N ILE A 221 3.15 -11.08 5.27
CA ILE A 221 3.18 -12.42 5.89
C ILE A 221 3.93 -13.45 5.03
N ASN A 222 4.82 -12.98 4.16
CA ASN A 222 5.48 -13.74 3.10
C ASN A 222 6.09 -15.08 3.55
N GLU A 223 6.74 -15.11 4.72
CA GLU A 223 7.29 -16.33 5.31
C GLU A 223 6.24 -17.45 5.43
N HIS A 224 5.01 -17.08 5.78
CA HIS A 224 3.86 -17.97 5.93
C HIS A 224 3.18 -18.33 4.61
N THR A 225 3.64 -17.76 3.48
CA THR A 225 3.08 -18.00 2.15
C THR A 225 4.01 -18.82 1.25
N THR A 226 5.15 -19.29 1.79
CA THR A 226 6.13 -20.10 1.05
C THR A 226 5.56 -21.41 0.51
N HIS A 227 4.44 -21.89 1.08
CA HIS A 227 3.69 -23.03 0.53
C HIS A 227 3.26 -22.80 -0.94
N PHE A 228 3.08 -21.54 -1.36
CA PHE A 228 2.68 -21.16 -2.73
C PHE A 228 3.89 -20.81 -3.63
N ALA A 229 5.12 -21.02 -3.18
CA ALA A 229 6.33 -20.70 -3.94
C ALA A 229 6.55 -21.60 -5.17
N GLY A 230 5.92 -22.77 -5.20
CA GLY A 230 6.05 -23.76 -6.27
C GLY A 230 6.16 -25.18 -5.69
N GLY A 231 5.61 -26.17 -6.39
CA GLY A 231 5.65 -27.58 -5.99
C GLY A 231 4.46 -28.06 -5.14
N ASN A 232 3.52 -27.16 -4.81
CA ASN A 232 2.29 -27.49 -4.09
C ASN A 232 1.07 -26.92 -4.82
N LEU A 233 -0.12 -27.51 -4.61
CA LEU A 233 -1.41 -26.99 -5.11
C LEU A 233 -1.43 -26.71 -6.62
N TRP A 234 -0.69 -27.48 -7.41
CA TRP A 234 -0.53 -27.29 -8.87
C TRP A 234 0.15 -25.97 -9.28
N ILE A 235 0.69 -25.22 -8.32
CA ILE A 235 1.49 -24.02 -8.56
C ILE A 235 2.92 -24.46 -8.85
N THR A 236 3.44 -24.05 -10.00
CA THR A 236 4.84 -24.26 -10.38
C THR A 236 5.65 -23.01 -10.07
N GLU A 237 6.98 -23.15 -10.01
CA GLU A 237 7.85 -21.98 -9.84
C GLU A 237 7.69 -20.96 -10.99
N SER A 238 7.37 -21.43 -12.19
CA SER A 238 7.09 -20.58 -13.35
C SER A 238 5.74 -19.86 -13.30
N THR A 239 4.81 -20.30 -12.44
CA THR A 239 3.44 -19.75 -12.36
C THR A 239 3.10 -19.12 -10.99
N ASN A 240 4.00 -19.20 -10.01
CA ASN A 240 3.80 -18.64 -8.66
C ASN A 240 3.48 -17.13 -8.64
N TRP A 241 3.93 -16.37 -9.63
CA TRP A 241 3.63 -14.95 -9.77
C TRP A 241 2.15 -14.69 -10.10
N LEU A 242 1.49 -15.60 -10.84
CA LEU A 242 0.06 -15.53 -11.13
C LEU A 242 -0.76 -15.69 -9.85
N PHE A 243 -0.29 -16.53 -8.94
CA PHE A 243 -0.94 -16.71 -7.64
C PHE A 243 -0.92 -15.40 -6.84
N LEU A 244 0.19 -14.66 -6.82
CA LEU A 244 0.22 -13.33 -6.22
C LEU A 244 -0.79 -12.37 -6.88
N MET A 245 -0.95 -12.42 -8.21
CA MET A 245 -1.95 -11.61 -8.91
C MET A 245 -3.39 -12.00 -8.54
N ILE A 246 -3.67 -13.28 -8.31
CA ILE A 246 -4.96 -13.74 -7.76
C ILE A 246 -5.18 -13.15 -6.36
N MET A 247 -4.16 -13.14 -5.51
CA MET A 247 -4.26 -12.54 -4.17
C MET A 247 -4.47 -11.02 -4.21
N VAL A 248 -3.89 -10.33 -5.19
CA VAL A 248 -4.20 -8.91 -5.46
C VAL A 248 -5.66 -8.70 -5.80
N ALA A 249 -6.18 -9.47 -6.76
CA ALA A 249 -7.58 -9.38 -7.19
C ALA A 249 -8.55 -9.73 -6.05
N LEU A 250 -8.25 -10.78 -5.28
CA LEU A 250 -9.02 -11.19 -4.12
C LEU A 250 -9.02 -10.10 -3.04
N GLY A 251 -7.85 -9.51 -2.75
CA GLY A 251 -7.73 -8.41 -1.80
C GLY A 251 -8.59 -7.22 -2.19
N TRP A 252 -8.58 -6.83 -3.47
CA TRP A 252 -9.45 -5.77 -3.98
C TRP A 252 -10.93 -6.12 -3.87
N HIS A 253 -11.30 -7.37 -4.17
CA HIS A 253 -12.68 -7.82 -4.04
C HIS A 253 -13.15 -7.79 -2.58
N ILE A 254 -12.32 -8.23 -1.63
CA ILE A 254 -12.62 -8.15 -0.20
C ILE A 254 -12.88 -6.70 0.21
N VAL A 255 -11.99 -5.77 -0.16
CA VAL A 255 -12.17 -4.33 0.16
C VAL A 255 -13.47 -3.79 -0.44
N PHE A 256 -13.80 -4.17 -1.67
CA PHE A 256 -15.08 -3.81 -2.29
C PHE A 256 -16.29 -4.29 -1.48
N GLN A 257 -16.27 -5.53 -0.98
CA GLN A 257 -17.34 -6.05 -0.13
C GLN A 257 -17.40 -5.32 1.22
N LEU A 258 -16.25 -5.00 1.82
CA LEU A 258 -16.17 -4.25 3.07
C LEU A 258 -16.78 -2.85 2.92
N TYR A 259 -16.50 -2.13 1.84
CA TYR A 259 -17.16 -0.84 1.57
C TYR A 259 -18.68 -0.97 1.42
N LYS A 260 -19.15 -2.01 0.71
CA LYS A 260 -20.59 -2.27 0.56
C LYS A 260 -21.28 -2.57 1.89
N LYS A 261 -20.58 -3.26 2.79
CA LYS A 261 -21.10 -3.57 4.13
C LYS A 261 -21.07 -2.34 5.03
N ALA A 262 -19.95 -1.61 5.07
CA ALA A 262 -19.75 -0.43 5.91
C ALA A 262 -20.85 0.63 5.69
N ALA A 263 -21.26 0.87 4.44
CA ALA A 263 -22.31 1.81 4.10
C ALA A 263 -23.72 1.44 4.61
N LYS A 264 -23.91 0.23 5.14
CA LYS A 264 -25.20 -0.29 5.66
C LYS A 264 -25.18 -0.53 7.17
N ILE A 265 -24.07 -0.26 7.85
CA ILE A 265 -23.99 -0.43 9.30
C ILE A 265 -24.58 0.83 9.94
N GLU A 266 -25.65 0.66 10.69
CA GLU A 266 -26.32 1.75 11.41
C GLU A 266 -25.89 1.76 12.88
N GLY A 267 -25.84 2.96 13.47
CA GLY A 267 -25.74 3.12 14.91
C GLY A 267 -27.08 2.82 15.58
N PHE A 268 -27.06 2.44 16.85
CA PHE A 268 -28.24 2.24 17.69
C PHE A 268 -28.45 3.43 18.63
#